data_AF-A0A266LUW9-F1
#
_entry.id   AF-A0A266LUW9-F1
#
_cell.length_a   1.000
_cell.length_b   1.000
_cell.length_c   1.000
_cell.angle_alpha   90.00
_cell.angle_beta   90.00
_cell.angle_gamma   90.00
#
_symmetry.space_group_name_H-M   'P 1'
#
loop_
_entity.id
_entity.type
_entity.pdbx_description
1 polymer ?
#
loop_
_entity_poly.entity_id
_entity_poly.type
_entity_poly.pdbx_seq_one_letter_code
_entity_poly.pdbx_strand_id
1 'polypeptide(L)'
;MSETKLVRGRQAKPTKSEVASAWEHIRAAAETGDLQACALLIALSENKPLHLDSGILNLLGHGGWVGDKNDPGEHIRATIRANDPQSKQLPENQ
;
A
#
# COMPACT_ATOMS: atom_id res chain seq x y z
N MET A 1 24.66 -29.90 27.25
CA MET A 1 24.71 -29.28 25.92
C MET A 1 23.34 -28.72 25.65
N SER A 2 23.19 -27.40 25.59
CA SER A 2 21.89 -26.73 25.52
C SER A 2 21.77 -26.01 24.17
N GLU A 3 20.88 -26.49 23.30
CA GLU A 3 20.61 -25.90 21.98
C GLU A 3 19.87 -24.57 22.13
N THR A 4 20.48 -23.48 21.65
CA THR A 4 19.83 -22.18 21.50
C THR A 4 18.91 -22.19 20.28
N LYS A 5 17.60 -22.32 20.50
CA LYS A 5 16.56 -22.18 19.48
C LYS A 5 16.54 -20.72 18.97
N LEU A 6 17.03 -20.51 17.75
CA LEU A 6 17.02 -19.20 17.09
C LEU A 6 15.57 -18.74 16.84
N VAL A 7 15.11 -17.76 17.63
CA VAL A 7 13.83 -17.08 17.38
C VAL A 7 14.00 -16.20 16.15
N ARG A 8 13.46 -16.64 15.01
CA ARG A 8 13.45 -15.84 13.78
C ARG A 8 12.60 -14.59 14.03
N GLY A 9 13.17 -13.42 13.78
CA GLY A 9 12.46 -12.15 13.89
C GLY A 9 11.24 -12.08 12.99
N ARG A 10 10.38 -11.07 13.20
CA ARG A 10 9.16 -10.87 12.40
C ARG A 10 9.54 -10.74 10.92
N GLN A 11 9.04 -11.66 10.09
CA GLN A 11 9.40 -11.72 8.69
C GLN A 11 8.84 -10.47 7.98
N ALA A 12 9.72 -9.56 7.54
CA ALA A 12 9.32 -8.29 6.96
C ALA A 12 8.92 -8.37 5.47
N LYS A 13 9.29 -9.46 4.80
CA LYS A 13 9.01 -9.70 3.38
C LYS A 13 8.21 -10.98 3.21
N PRO A 14 7.24 -11.05 2.30
CA PRO A 14 6.54 -12.29 2.02
C PRO A 14 7.51 -13.37 1.50
N THR A 15 7.29 -14.61 1.92
CA THR A 15 7.95 -15.80 1.42
C THR A 15 7.56 -16.06 -0.03
N LYS A 16 8.38 -16.85 -0.74
CA LYS A 16 8.03 -17.33 -2.09
C LYS A 16 6.73 -18.13 -2.11
N SER A 17 6.45 -18.93 -1.08
CA SER A 17 5.21 -19.70 -0.96
C SER A 17 3.99 -18.82 -0.78
N GLU A 18 4.09 -17.76 0.03
CA GLU A 18 3.00 -16.80 0.21
C GLU A 18 2.71 -16.03 -1.08
N VAL A 19 3.77 -15.62 -1.80
CA VAL A 19 3.61 -14.98 -3.12
C VAL A 19 2.95 -15.91 -4.12
N ALA A 20 3.38 -17.17 -4.20
CA ALA A 20 2.79 -18.16 -5.10
C ALA A 20 1.31 -18.41 -4.79
N SER A 21 0.96 -18.58 -3.51
CA SER A 21 -0.42 -18.78 -3.08
C SER A 21 -1.31 -17.56 -3.39
N ALA A 22 -0.78 -16.33 -3.20
CA ALA A 22 -1.51 -15.13 -3.57
C ALA A 22 -1.80 -15.06 -5.08
N TRP A 23 -0.83 -15.43 -5.92
CA TRP A 23 -1.03 -15.50 -7.38
C TRP A 23 -2.10 -16.53 -7.78
N GLU A 24 -2.13 -17.69 -7.13
CA GLU A 24 -3.15 -18.71 -7.38
C GLU A 24 -4.54 -18.20 -7.01
N HIS A 25 -4.69 -17.53 -5.86
CA HIS A 25 -5.97 -16.95 -5.45
C HIS A 25 -6.48 -15.88 -6.42
N ILE A 26 -5.61 -14.97 -6.85
CA ILE A 26 -5.97 -13.91 -7.80
C ILE A 26 -6.42 -14.55 -9.12
N ARG A 27 -5.68 -15.54 -9.62
CA ARG A 27 -6.06 -16.24 -10.86
C ARG A 27 -7.38 -16.96 -10.72
N ALA A 28 -7.60 -17.70 -9.63
CA ALA A 28 -8.85 -18.41 -9.40
C ALA A 28 -10.05 -17.45 -9.34
N ALA A 29 -9.93 -16.31 -8.66
CA ALA A 29 -10.98 -15.30 -8.61
C ALA A 29 -11.26 -14.69 -9.99
N ALA A 30 -10.22 -14.41 -10.78
CA ALA A 30 -10.37 -13.91 -12.14
C ALA A 30 -11.09 -14.91 -13.07
N GLU A 31 -10.78 -16.21 -12.96
CA GLU A 31 -11.47 -17.27 -13.71
C GLU A 31 -12.96 -17.36 -13.36
N THR A 32 -13.34 -17.01 -12.12
CA THR A 32 -14.76 -16.91 -11.73
C THR A 32 -15.46 -15.63 -12.18
N GLY A 33 -14.75 -14.72 -12.84
CA GLY A 33 -15.30 -13.46 -13.37
C GLY A 33 -15.20 -12.27 -12.40
N ASP A 34 -14.37 -12.33 -11.36
CA ASP A 34 -14.14 -11.18 -10.47
C ASP A 34 -13.39 -10.06 -11.22
N LEU A 35 -14.08 -8.93 -11.44
CA LEU A 35 -13.52 -7.78 -12.14
C LEU A 35 -12.30 -7.18 -11.43
N GLN A 36 -12.26 -7.19 -10.10
CA GLN A 36 -11.14 -6.63 -9.33
C GLN A 36 -9.89 -7.50 -9.50
N ALA A 37 -10.06 -8.83 -9.48
CA ALA A 37 -8.95 -9.76 -9.74
C ALA A 37 -8.42 -9.61 -11.18
N CYS A 38 -9.30 -9.46 -12.17
CA CYS A 38 -8.90 -9.19 -13.55
C CYS A 38 -8.12 -7.86 -13.68
N ALA A 39 -8.62 -6.78 -13.08
CA ALA A 39 -7.94 -5.50 -13.06
C ALA A 39 -6.57 -5.58 -12.38
N LEU A 40 -6.47 -6.34 -11.29
CA LEU A 40 -5.23 -6.58 -10.56
C LEU A 40 -4.18 -7.30 -11.42
N LEU A 41 -4.58 -8.33 -12.16
CA LEU A 41 -3.69 -9.06 -13.08
C LEU A 41 -3.17 -8.14 -14.21
N ILE A 42 -4.02 -7.26 -14.75
CA ILE A 42 -3.62 -6.30 -15.78
C ILE A 42 -2.64 -5.27 -15.20
N ALA A 43 -2.92 -4.70 -14.03
CA ALA A 43 -2.02 -3.72 -13.43
C ALA A 43 -0.65 -4.33 -13.09
N LEU A 44 -0.62 -5.57 -12.59
CA LEU A 44 0.63 -6.29 -12.32
C LEU A 44 1.41 -6.60 -13.60
N SER A 45 0.74 -6.95 -14.71
CA SER A 45 1.42 -7.22 -15.99
C SER A 45 2.00 -5.96 -16.62
N GLU A 46 1.32 -4.82 -16.45
CA GLU A 46 1.79 -3.51 -16.92
C GLU A 46 2.76 -2.83 -15.95
N ASN A 47 3.06 -3.46 -14.81
CA ASN A 47 3.86 -2.90 -13.72
C ASN A 47 3.39 -1.50 -13.28
N LYS A 48 2.06 -1.30 -13.28
CA LYS A 48 1.42 -0.04 -12.89
C LYS A 48 1.04 -0.05 -11.42
N PRO A 49 1.17 1.08 -10.71
CA PRO A 49 0.70 1.19 -9.33
C PRO A 49 -0.82 1.06 -9.28
N LEU A 50 -1.29 0.27 -8.31
CA LEU A 50 -2.71 0.05 -8.04
C LEU A 50 -3.20 1.08 -7.02
N HIS A 51 -4.17 1.88 -7.41
CA HIS A 51 -4.89 2.76 -6.49
C HIS A 51 -6.16 2.03 -6.06
N LEU A 52 -6.19 1.50 -4.83
CA LEU A 52 -7.42 1.03 -4.20
C LEU A 52 -7.98 2.14 -3.31
N ASP A 53 -9.30 2.29 -3.33
CA ASP A 53 -10.06 3.35 -2.64
C ASP A 53 -9.93 3.31 -1.09
N SER A 54 -9.38 2.23 -0.52
CA SER A 54 -9.13 2.08 0.93
C SER A 54 -7.74 2.56 1.39
N GLY A 55 -6.98 3.22 0.51
CA GLY A 55 -5.66 3.75 0.80
C GLY A 55 -4.60 3.16 -0.12
N ILE A 56 -3.63 4.00 -0.49
CA ILE A 56 -2.52 3.60 -1.34
C ILE A 56 -1.77 2.45 -0.67
N LEU A 57 -1.79 1.27 -1.29
CA LEU A 57 -0.79 0.24 -1.07
C LEU A 57 0.56 0.92 -1.26
N ASN A 58 1.29 1.15 -0.16
CA ASN A 58 2.57 1.84 -0.13
C ASN A 58 3.61 1.02 -0.91
N LEU A 59 3.52 1.01 -2.24
CA LEU A 59 4.59 0.59 -3.13
C LEU A 59 5.71 1.64 -3.00
N LEU A 60 6.95 1.15 -2.92
CA LEU A 60 8.17 1.94 -2.91
C LEU A 60 8.13 3.00 -4.03
N GLY A 61 7.87 4.26 -3.66
CA GLY A 61 7.75 5.39 -4.60
C GLY A 61 6.62 6.38 -4.29
N HIS A 62 5.69 6.06 -3.39
CA HIS A 62 4.50 6.90 -3.13
C HIS A 62 4.59 7.85 -1.91
N GLY A 63 5.71 7.87 -1.19
CA GLY A 63 5.99 8.89 -0.18
C GLY A 63 7.02 9.88 -0.71
N GLY A 64 6.57 10.97 -1.33
CA GLY A 64 7.46 12.12 -1.53
C GLY A 64 8.00 12.59 -0.18
N TRP A 65 9.27 12.99 -0.14
CA TRP A 65 9.80 13.70 1.03
C TRP A 65 9.03 15.01 1.20
N VAL A 66 8.94 15.52 2.44
CA VAL A 66 8.27 16.80 2.71
C VAL A 66 8.88 17.89 1.81
N GLY A 67 8.06 18.48 0.94
CA GLY A 67 8.49 19.49 -0.04
C GLY A 67 8.83 18.99 -1.46
N ASP A 68 8.75 17.68 -1.74
CA ASP A 68 8.86 17.15 -3.11
C ASP A 68 7.55 17.37 -3.90
N LYS A 69 7.63 17.35 -5.24
CA LYS A 69 6.47 17.51 -6.13
C LYS A 69 5.40 16.43 -5.92
N ASN A 70 5.79 15.28 -5.38
CA ASN A 70 4.92 14.15 -5.06
C ASN A 70 4.67 14.01 -3.55
N ASP A 71 4.91 15.07 -2.77
CA ASP A 71 4.64 15.08 -1.33
C ASP A 71 3.12 14.95 -1.08
N PRO A 72 2.66 13.87 -0.42
CA PRO A 72 1.24 13.71 -0.10
C PRO A 72 0.77 14.72 0.95
N GLY A 73 1.69 15.39 1.67
CA GLY A 73 1.38 16.32 2.74
C GLY A 73 0.49 17.48 2.33
N GLU A 74 0.70 18.07 1.15
CA GLU A 74 -0.16 19.17 0.66
C GLU A 74 -1.57 18.68 0.35
N HIS A 75 -1.72 17.51 -0.27
CA HIS A 75 -3.04 16.95 -0.57
C HIS A 75 -3.81 16.62 0.72
N ILE A 76 -3.11 16.08 1.72
CA ILE A 76 -3.67 15.80 3.05
C ILE A 76 -4.11 17.10 3.73
N ARG A 77 -3.26 18.13 3.77
CA ARG A 77 -3.60 19.43 4.38
C ARG A 77 -4.75 20.12 3.64
N ALA A 78 -4.79 20.08 2.32
CA ALA A 78 -5.89 20.64 1.54
C ALA A 78 -7.23 19.96 1.88
N THR A 79 -7.22 18.64 2.02
CA THR A 79 -8.40 17.86 2.43
C THR A 79 -8.82 18.18 3.86
N ILE A 80 -7.88 18.34 4.79
CA ILE A 80 -8.16 18.76 6.16
C ILE A 80 -8.75 20.17 6.17
N ARG A 81 -8.17 21.12 5.42
CA ARG A 81 -8.68 22.51 5.35
C ARG A 81 -10.11 22.58 4.81
N ALA A 82 -10.48 21.69 3.88
CA ALA A 82 -11.83 21.61 3.36
C ALA A 82 -12.84 21.06 4.38
N ASN A 83 -12.43 20.14 5.25
CA ASN A 83 -13.32 19.46 6.19
C ASN A 83 -13.34 20.08 7.60
N ASP A 84 -12.17 20.48 8.11
CA ASP A 84 -11.96 21.10 9.42
C ASP A 84 -10.88 22.20 9.33
N PRO A 85 -11.27 23.44 8.99
CA PRO A 85 -10.36 24.55 8.84
C PRO A 85 -9.63 24.95 10.14
N GLN A 86 -10.11 24.54 11.32
CA GLN A 86 -9.51 24.87 12.62
C GLN A 86 -8.68 23.72 13.20
N SER A 87 -8.45 22.67 12.42
CA SER A 87 -7.66 21.52 12.86
C SER A 87 -6.25 21.95 13.26
N LYS A 88 -5.81 21.50 14.44
CA LYS A 88 -4.43 21.67 14.96
C LYS A 88 -3.38 20.94 14.13
N GLN A 89 -3.79 20.13 13.16
CA GLN A 89 -2.88 19.46 12.22
C GLN A 89 -2.44 20.40 11.08
N LEU A 90 -3.12 21.53 10.89
CA LEU A 90 -2.74 22.55 9.93
C LEU A 90 -1.66 23.46 10.55
N PRO A 91 -0.58 23.77 9.81
CA PRO A 91 0.50 24.60 10.32
C PRO A 91 0.04 26.02 10.68
N GLU A 92 -1.01 26.54 10.04
CA GLU A 92 -1.61 27.83 10.37
C GLU A 92 -2.36 27.88 11.72
N ASN A 93 -2.64 26.73 12.34
CA ASN A 93 -3.43 26.60 13.57
C ASN A 93 -2.60 26.09 14.77
N GLN A 94 -1.27 26.10 14.66
CA GLN A 94 -0.35 25.69 15.73
C GLN A 94 0.20 26.88 16.53
#